data_AF-A0A816HDA7-F1
#
_entry.id   AF-A0A816HDA7-F1
#
_cell.length_a   1.000
_cell.length_b   1.000
_cell.length_c   1.000
_cell.angle_alpha   90.00
_cell.angle_beta   90.00
_cell.angle_gamma   90.00
#
_symmetry.space_group_name_H-M   'P 1'
#
loop_
_entity.id
_entity.type
_entity.pdbx_description
1 polymer ?
#
loop_
_entity_poly.entity_id
_entity_poly.type
_entity_poly.pdbx_seq_one_letter_code
_entity_poly.pdbx_strand_id
1 'polypeptide(L)' 'MSSSIRLSLLPIYSFTPLKMDPFQNNTRLTLLGDAAHLMTPNRGMAANTAFADYEEKMCKRGFEAIRDSLASTRTTHIC' A
#
# COMPACT_ATOMS: atom_id res chain seq x y z
N MET A 1 -31.86 11.57 -10.59
CA MET A 1 -30.99 12.68 -11.03
C MET A 1 -29.60 12.11 -11.26
N SER A 2 -29.25 11.82 -12.51
CA SER A 2 -27.97 11.19 -12.86
C SER A 2 -27.11 12.23 -13.58
N SER A 3 -26.15 12.81 -12.86
CA SER A 3 -25.16 13.73 -13.41
C SER A 3 -24.12 12.91 -14.18
N SER A 4 -24.33 12.80 -15.50
CA SER A 4 -23.37 12.19 -16.42
C SER A 4 -22.18 13.14 -16.61
N ILE A 5 -21.15 13.00 -15.79
CA ILE A 5 -19.86 13.66 -15.99
C ILE A 5 -19.10 12.87 -17.05
N ARG A 6 -19.16 13.30 -18.32
CA ARG A 6 -18.29 12.78 -19.37
C ARG A 6 -16.89 13.38 -19.21
N LEU A 7 -16.03 12.72 -18.43
CA LEU A 7 -14.59 13.01 -18.48
C LEU A 7 -13.96 12.24 -19.66
N SER A 8 -13.68 12.98 -20.73
CA SER A 8 -12.90 12.62 -21.93
C SER A 8 -13.51 11.60 -22.92
N LEU A 9 -13.48 11.97 -24.21
CA LEU A 9 -13.91 11.17 -25.36
C LEU A 9 -12.83 10.15 -25.82
N LEU A 10 -11.76 9.99 -25.05
CA LEU A 10 -10.62 9.13 -25.38
C LEU A 10 -10.67 7.86 -24.53
N PRO A 11 -10.42 6.67 -25.12
CA PRO A 11 -10.39 5.43 -24.36
C PRO A 11 -9.25 5.49 -23.33
N ILE A 12 -9.61 5.34 -22.05
CA ILE A 12 -8.62 5.17 -20.97
C ILE A 12 -8.25 3.69 -20.93
N TYR A 13 -7.03 3.38 -21.32
CA TYR A 13 -6.51 2.02 -21.22
C TYR A 13 -6.17 1.69 -19.76
N SER A 14 -6.55 0.49 -19.31
CA SER A 14 -6.23 0.00 -17.98
C SER A 14 -5.13 -1.06 -18.04
N PHE A 15 -4.21 -0.99 -17.10
CA PHE A 15 -3.11 -1.93 -16.94
C PHE A 15 -2.98 -2.34 -15.47
N THR A 16 -2.55 -3.57 -15.22
CA THR A 16 -2.24 -4.10 -13.89
C THR A 16 -0.96 -3.45 -13.35
N PRO A 17 -0.97 -2.75 -12.21
CA PRO A 17 0.22 -2.08 -11.68
C PRO A 17 1.41 -3.04 -11.56
N LEU A 18 2.57 -2.67 -12.12
CA LEU A 18 3.81 -3.41 -11.90
C LEU A 18 4.35 -3.06 -10.52
N LYS A 19 4.16 -3.95 -9.55
CA LYS A 19 4.64 -3.79 -8.18
C LYS A 19 6.14 -4.08 -8.14
N MET A 20 6.94 -3.04 -8.37
CA MET A 20 8.39 -3.06 -8.13
C MET A 20 8.69 -2.22 -6.89
N ASP A 21 8.93 -2.87 -5.76
CA ASP A 21 9.33 -2.19 -4.53
C ASP A 21 10.84 -2.41 -4.28
N PRO A 22 11.72 -1.48 -4.71
CA PRO A 22 13.16 -1.61 -4.46
C PRO A 22 13.51 -1.59 -2.97
N PHE A 23 12.57 -1.22 -2.10
CA PHE A 23 12.74 -1.19 -0.64
C PHE A 23 11.94 -2.28 0.06
N GLN A 24 11.53 -3.35 -0.64
CA GLN A 24 10.77 -4.45 -0.04
C GLN A 24 11.47 -5.06 1.19
N ASN A 25 12.81 -5.09 1.18
CA ASN A 25 13.62 -5.60 2.29
C ASN A 25 14.01 -4.54 3.34
N ASN A 26 13.53 -3.30 3.20
CA ASN A 26 13.83 -2.22 4.14
C ASN A 26 12.81 -2.21 5.30
N THR A 27 13.30 -2.31 6.53
CA THR A 27 12.46 -2.33 7.74
C THR A 27 11.91 -0.96 8.11
N ARG A 28 12.58 0.12 7.72
CA ARG A 28 12.25 1.50 8.11
C ARG A 28 11.43 2.26 7.08
N LEU A 29 11.44 1.79 5.83
CA LEU A 29 10.80 2.46 4.71
C LEU A 29 9.78 1.52 4.05
N THR A 30 8.64 2.07 3.67
CA THR A 30 7.60 1.34 2.93
C THR A 30 7.05 2.24 1.84
N LEU A 31 7.09 1.77 0.60
CA LEU A 31 6.45 2.46 -0.53
C LEU A 31 5.02 1.94 -0.71
N LEU A 32 4.09 2.85 -1.00
CA LEU A 32 2.67 2.56 -1.24
C LEU A 32 2.15 3.39 -2.43
N GLY A 33 1.16 2.85 -3.15
CA GLY A 33 0.49 3.58 -4.22
C GLY A 33 1.47 4.06 -5.29
N ASP A 34 1.31 5.32 -5.75
CA ASP A 34 2.15 5.89 -6.82
C ASP A 34 3.65 5.95 -6.48
N ALA A 35 4.00 5.97 -5.20
CA ALA A 35 5.40 5.89 -4.78
C ALA A 35 5.99 4.48 -4.98
N ALA A 36 5.15 3.43 -5.00
CA ALA A 36 5.55 2.05 -5.24
C ALA A 36 5.39 1.62 -6.70
N HIS A 37 4.33 2.08 -7.37
CA HIS A 37 4.03 1.70 -8.75
C HIS A 37 3.05 2.65 -9.41
N LEU A 38 3.20 2.84 -10.72
CA LEU A 38 2.26 3.62 -11.52
C LEU A 38 0.96 2.88 -11.77
N MET A 39 -0.12 3.66 -11.80
CA MET A 39 -1.49 3.16 -11.88
C MET A 39 -2.29 3.88 -12.95
N THR A 40 -3.21 3.17 -13.57
CA THR A 40 -4.13 3.80 -14.53
C THR A 40 -5.26 4.51 -13.76
N PRO A 41 -5.67 5.72 -14.17
CA PRO A 41 -6.66 6.53 -13.43
C PRO A 41 -8.09 5.98 -13.54
N ASN A 42 -8.31 4.96 -14.37
CA ASN A 42 -9.63 4.40 -14.62
C ASN A 42 -10.32 3.97 -13.31
N ARG A 43 -11.60 4.32 -13.15
CA ARG A 43 -12.44 3.95 -11.99
C ARG A 43 -11.83 4.26 -10.61
N GLY A 44 -10.95 5.25 -10.50
CA GLY A 44 -10.31 5.59 -9.22
C GLY A 44 -9.41 4.49 -8.68
N MET A 45 -8.86 3.63 -9.55
CA MET A 45 -8.00 2.52 -9.13
C MET A 45 -6.83 2.97 -8.26
N ALA A 46 -6.21 4.11 -8.57
CA ALA A 46 -5.08 4.65 -7.79
C ALA A 46 -5.35 4.68 -6.28
N ALA A 47 -6.53 5.19 -5.87
CA ALA A 47 -6.89 5.26 -4.46
C ALA A 47 -7.15 3.86 -3.87
N ASN A 48 -7.91 3.02 -4.58
CA ASN A 48 -8.26 1.68 -4.11
C ASN A 48 -7.02 0.80 -3.91
N THR A 49 -6.06 0.86 -4.83
CA THR A 49 -4.83 0.08 -4.71
C THR A 49 -3.89 0.67 -3.68
N ALA A 50 -3.83 2.00 -3.50
CA ALA A 50 -3.08 2.59 -2.40
C ALA A 50 -3.60 2.12 -1.03
N PHE A 51 -4.93 2.00 -0.86
CA PHE A 51 -5.51 1.42 0.35
C PHE A 51 -5.21 -0.08 0.49
N ALA A 52 -5.32 -0.86 -0.58
CA ALA A 52 -4.97 -2.28 -0.55
C ALA A 52 -3.49 -2.51 -0.19
N ASP A 53 -2.58 -1.70 -0.75
CA ASP A 53 -1.16 -1.71 -0.41
C ASP A 53 -0.91 -1.41 1.07
N TYR A 54 -1.67 -0.44 1.61
CA TYR A 54 -1.58 -0.09 3.03
C TYR A 54 -2.02 -1.25 3.90
N GLU A 55 -3.19 -1.84 3.63
CA GLU A 55 -3.72 -2.96 4.40
C GLU A 55 -2.78 -4.16 4.37
N GLU A 56 -2.24 -4.50 3.20
CA GLU A 56 -1.31 -5.61 3.04
C GLU A 56 -0.01 -5.40 3.83
N LYS A 57 0.62 -4.22 3.68
CA LYS A 57 1.96 -3.97 4.24
C LYS A 57 1.92 -3.56 5.71
N MET A 58 0.97 -2.72 6.12
CA MET A 58 0.95 -2.12 7.46
C MET A 58 0.35 -3.06 8.51
N CYS A 59 -0.65 -3.87 8.17
CA CYS A 59 -1.15 -4.87 9.11
C CYS A 59 -0.04 -5.85 9.48
N LYS A 60 0.66 -6.41 8.48
CA LYS A 60 1.75 -7.36 8.70
C LYS A 60 2.88 -6.73 9.53
N ARG A 61 3.38 -5.56 9.10
CA ARG A 61 4.47 -4.85 9.81
C ARG A 61 4.09 -4.45 11.23
N GLY A 62 2.86 -3.98 11.45
CA GLY A 62 2.35 -3.60 12.76
C GLY A 62 2.36 -4.76 13.75
N PHE A 63 1.88 -5.94 13.33
CA PHE A 63 1.91 -7.14 14.18
C PHE A 63 3.33 -7.64 14.46
N GLU A 64 4.22 -7.57 13.48
CA GLU A 64 5.64 -7.92 13.66
C GLU A 64 6.30 -6.98 14.69
N ALA A 65 6.11 -5.67 14.56
CA ALA A 65 6.64 -4.68 15.51
C ALA A 65 6.13 -4.90 16.95
N ILE A 66 4.85 -5.25 17.11
CA ILE A 66 4.28 -5.58 18.42
C ILE A 66 4.97 -6.82 19.01
N ARG A 67 5.16 -7.88 18.21
CA ARG A 67 5.83 -9.11 18.67
C ARG A 67 7.27 -8.85 19.10
N ASP A 68 8.01 -8.06 18.32
CA ASP A 68 9.39 -7.69 18.65
C ASP A 68 9.45 -6.88 19.94
N SER A 69 8.52 -5.93 20.13
CA SER A 69 8.42 -5.17 21.37
C SER A 69 8.12 -6.06 22.57
N LEU A 70 7.19 -7.01 22.44
CA LEU A 70 6.86 -7.96 23.51
C LEU A 70 8.05 -8.86 23.87
N ALA A 71 8.78 -9.35 22.87
CA ALA A 71 9.99 -10.13 23.07
C ALA A 71 11.05 -9.32 23.83
N SER A 72 11.30 -8.07 23.40
CA SER A 72 12.23 -7.17 24.07
C SER A 72 11.85 -6.93 25.53
N THR A 73 10.59 -6.58 25.82
CA THR A 73 10.11 -6.35 27.20
C THR A 73 10.29 -7.60 28.06
N ARG A 74 9.98 -8.78 27.51
CA ARG A 74 10.15 -10.05 28.24
C ARG A 74 11.60 -10.29 28.64
N THR A 75 12.54 -9.99 27.75
CA THR A 75 13.97 -10.13 28.04
C THR A 75 14.45 -9.10 29.06
N THR A 76 13.96 -7.86 29.03
CA THR A 76 14.41 -6.81 29.96
C THR A 76 13.89 -6.98 31.39
N HIS A 77 12.69 -7.53 31.58
CA HIS A 77 12.04 -7.59 32.89
C HIS A 77 12.07 -8.96 33.59
N ILE A 78 12.50 -10.03 32.91
CA ILE A 78 12.57 -11.39 33.48
C ILE A 78 14.02 -11.83 33.75
N CYS A 79 15.01 -11.01 33.37
CA CYS A 79 16.42 -11.19 33.74
C CYS A 79 16.78 -10.46 35.03
#